data_AF-A0A1V2YGJ2-F1
#
_entry.id   AF-A0A1V2YGJ2-F1
#
_cell.length_a   1.000
_cell.length_b   1.000
_cell.length_c   1.000
_cell.angle_alpha   90.00
_cell.angle_beta   90.00
_cell.angle_gamma   90.00
#
_symmetry.space_group_name_H-M   'P 1'
#
loop_
_entity.id
_entity.type
_entity.pdbx_description
1 polymer ?
#
loop_
_entity_poly.entity_id
_entity_poly.type
_entity_poly.pdbx_seq_one_letter_code
_entity_poly.pdbx_strand_id
1 'polypeptide(L)' 'MGDTRVKGHVQPISFEVMKIFEAEGFYLKEVIIKEQHNCKSTEYWKINSIKHNFLLLAHEYLFVFRV' A
#
# COMPACT_ATOMS: atom_id res chain seq x y z
N MET A 1 4.21 6.72 -1.61
CA MET A 1 3.29 6.76 -0.45
C MET A 1 2.32 5.62 -0.65
N GLY A 2 2.11 4.78 0.36
CA GLY A 2 1.27 3.59 0.27
C GLY A 2 0.53 3.37 1.59
N ASP A 3 -0.03 2.18 1.74
CA ASP A 3 -0.78 1.81 2.94
C ASP A 3 0.06 1.99 4.21
N THR A 4 -0.63 2.30 5.32
CA THR A 4 0.01 2.51 6.63
C THR A 4 -0.66 1.68 7.72
N ARG A 5 -0.13 1.71 8.93
CA ARG A 5 -0.76 1.11 10.11
C ARG A 5 -1.07 2.19 11.14
N VAL A 6 -2.31 2.21 11.61
CA VAL A 6 -2.76 3.06 12.73
C VAL A 6 -3.32 2.14 13.81
N LYS A 7 -2.77 2.21 15.02
CA LYS A 7 -3.15 1.36 16.17
C LYS A 7 -3.16 -0.15 15.82
N GLY A 8 -2.21 -0.60 14.99
CA GLY A 8 -2.08 -2.00 14.55
C GLY A 8 -2.92 -2.38 13.32
N HIS A 9 -3.90 -1.55 12.93
CA HIS A 9 -4.78 -1.81 11.79
C HIS A 9 -4.24 -1.17 10.51
N VAL A 10 -4.22 -1.94 9.43
CA VAL A 10 -3.85 -1.42 8.10
C VAL A 10 -4.88 -0.40 7.64
N GLN A 11 -4.40 0.75 7.18
CA GLN A 11 -5.19 1.78 6.51
C GLN A 11 -4.90 1.67 5.00
N PRO A 12 -5.88 1.24 4.19
CA PRO A 12 -5.70 0.96 2.76
C PRO A 12 -5.79 2.25 1.92
N ILE A 13 -4.93 3.22 2.21
CA ILE A 13 -4.93 4.55 1.58
C ILE A 13 -4.90 4.44 0.05
N SER A 14 -4.13 3.48 -0.49
CA SER A 14 -4.04 3.26 -1.93
C SER A 14 -5.42 3.02 -2.56
N PHE A 15 -6.27 2.20 -1.94
CA PHE A 15 -7.60 1.88 -2.45
C PHE A 15 -8.60 3.01 -2.23
N GLU A 16 -8.44 3.83 -1.20
CA GLU A 16 -9.24 5.04 -1.02
C GLU A 16 -8.97 6.04 -2.14
N VAL A 17 -7.69 6.25 -2.49
CA VAL A 17 -7.29 7.08 -3.63
C VAL A 17 -7.84 6.51 -4.94
N MET A 18 -7.76 5.18 -5.14
CA MET A 18 -8.32 4.53 -6.33
C MET A 18 -9.81 4.86 -6.51
N LYS A 19 -10.60 4.78 -5.44
CA LYS A 19 -12.04 5.09 -5.48
C LYS A 19 -12.34 6.55 -5.81
N ILE A 20 -11.47 7.48 -5.41
CA ILE A 20 -11.62 8.90 -5.79
C ILE A 20 -11.52 9.04 -7.31
N PHE A 21 -10.53 8.41 -7.95
CA PHE A 21 -10.43 8.43 -9.41
C PHE A 21 -11.63 7.78 -10.10
N GLU A 22 -12.13 6.66 -9.57
CA GLU A 22 -13.36 6.03 -10.09
C GLU A 22 -14.58 6.97 -9.98
N ALA A 23 -14.71 7.71 -8.87
CA ALA A 23 -15.78 8.67 -8.68
C ALA A 23 -15.71 9.86 -9.65
N GLU A 24 -14.51 10.24 -10.09
CA GLU A 24 -14.27 11.27 -11.11
C GLU A 24 -14.45 10.75 -12.56
N GLY A 25 -14.89 9.50 -12.73
CA GLY A 25 -15.23 8.93 -14.04
C GLY A 25 -14.09 8.17 -14.74
N PHE A 26 -12.96 7.96 -14.06
CA PHE A 26 -11.91 7.09 -14.58
C PHE A 26 -12.27 5.62 -14.39
N TYR A 27 -12.03 4.79 -15.41
CA TYR A 27 -12.20 3.35 -15.30
C TYR A 27 -10.88 2.69 -14.92
N LEU A 28 -10.87 1.96 -13.81
CA LEU A 28 -9.73 1.12 -13.43
C LEU A 28 -9.53 0.04 -14.50
N LYS A 29 -8.36 0.04 -15.13
CA LYS A 29 -8.00 -0.92 -16.17
C LYS A 29 -7.19 -2.08 -15.60
N GLU A 30 -6.14 -1.76 -14.83
CA GLU A 30 -5.20 -2.73 -14.28
C GLU A 30 -4.78 -2.33 -12.86
N VAL A 31 -4.54 -3.33 -12.01
CA VAL A 31 -3.91 -3.18 -10.70
C VAL A 31 -2.59 -3.94 -10.73
N ILE A 32 -1.49 -3.23 -10.59
CA ILE A 32 -0.16 -3.82 -10.54
C ILE A 32 0.29 -3.82 -9.07
N ILE A 33 0.69 -5.00 -8.59
CA ILE A 33 1.26 -5.18 -7.27
C ILE A 33 2.78 -5.25 -7.42
N LYS A 34 3.48 -4.35 -6.75
CA LYS A 34 4.93 -4.25 -6.81
C LYS A 34 5.50 -4.51 -5.41
N GLU A 35 6.49 -5.38 -5.30
CA GLU A 35 7.26 -5.51 -4.07
C GLU A 35 8.04 -4.21 -3.78
N GLN A 36 8.06 -3.79 -2.52
CA GLN A 36 8.73 -2.57 -2.11
C GLN A 36 10.24 -2.78 -2.08
N HIS A 37 10.94 -2.20 -3.06
CA HIS A 37 12.40 -2.21 -3.14
C HIS A 37 13.01 -0.93 -2.54
N ASN A 38 14.25 -1.02 -2.05
CA ASN A 38 15.06 0.12 -1.57
C ASN A 38 14.49 0.92 -0.38
N CYS A 39 13.71 0.28 0.51
CA CYS A 39 13.25 0.92 1.73
C CYS A 39 14.36 0.90 2.81
N LYS A 40 14.92 2.08 3.13
CA LYS A 40 16.00 2.21 4.13
C LYS A 40 15.59 1.79 5.53
N SER A 41 14.29 1.84 5.84
CA SER A 41 13.73 1.45 7.14
C SER A 41 13.31 -0.02 7.23
N THR A 42 13.53 -0.84 6.20
CA THR A 42 13.12 -2.26 6.20
C THR A 42 13.67 -3.01 7.40
N GLU A 43 14.94 -2.81 7.74
CA GLU A 43 15.58 -3.52 8.85
C GLU A 43 14.96 -3.18 10.20
N TYR A 44 14.70 -1.88 10.44
CA TYR A 44 13.98 -1.42 11.63
C TYR A 44 12.60 -2.08 11.75
N TRP A 45 11.84 -2.14 10.65
CA TRP A 45 10.51 -2.74 10.68
C TRP A 45 10.55 -4.25 10.81
N LYS A 46 11.54 -4.93 10.23
CA LYS A 46 11.71 -6.39 10.33
C LYS A 46 11.97 -6.84 11.77
N ILE A 47 12.76 -6.07 12.53
CA ILE A 47 12.98 -6.35 13.95
C ILE A 47 11.66 -6.18 14.73
N ASN A 48 10.96 -5.05 14.50
CA ASN A 48 9.70 -4.77 15.18
C ASN A 48 8.58 -5.74 14.80
N SER A 49 8.56 -6.22 13.55
CA SER A 49 7.54 -7.15 13.06
C SER A 49 7.61 -8.50 13.76
N ILE A 50 8.83 -8.97 14.06
CA ILE A 50 9.06 -10.18 14.86
C ILE A 50 8.69 -9.91 16.31
N LYS A 51 9.17 -8.80 16.89
CA LYS A 51 8.93 -8.44 18.31
C LYS A 51 7.45 -8.27 18.65
N HIS A 52 6.68 -7.66 17.74
CA HIS A 52 5.28 -7.32 17.94
C HIS A 52 4.33 -8.21 17.11
N ASN A 53 4.84 -9.28 16.52
CA ASN A 53 4.10 -10.29 15.75
C ASN A 53 3.13 -9.70 14.71
N PHE A 54 3.66 -8.94 13.76
CA PHE A 54 2.89 -8.43 12.62
C PHE A 54 3.63 -8.63 11.29
N LEU A 55 2.89 -8.53 10.18
CA LEU A 55 3.46 -8.64 8.83
C LEU A 55 3.82 -7.26 8.27
N LEU A 56 4.95 -7.19 7.58
CA LEU A 56 5.40 -5.98 6.90
C LEU A 56 4.45 -5.65 5.73
N LEU A 57 4.18 -4.36 5.56
CA LEU A 57 3.60 -3.85 4.33
C LEU A 57 4.71 -3.82 3.28
N ALA A 58 4.86 -4.93 2.57
CA ALA A 58 5.96 -5.15 1.63
C ALA A 58 5.58 -4.86 0.18
N HIS A 59 4.36 -4.39 -0.09
CA HIS A 59 3.85 -4.18 -1.44
C HIS A 59 3.31 -2.76 -1.61
N GLU A 60 3.50 -2.23 -2.81
CA GLU A 60 2.89 -1.00 -3.31
C GLU A 60 1.91 -1.34 -4.44
N TYR A 61 0.82 -0.59 -4.52
CA TYR A 61 -0.17 -0.71 -5.61
C TYR A 61 0.04 0.40 -6.63
N LEU A 62 0.08 0.03 -7.91
CA LEU A 62 0.04 0.97 -9.02
C LEU A 62 -1.26 0.72 -9.79
N PHE A 63 -2.13 1.73 -9.80
CA PHE A 63 -3.41 1.68 -10.50
C PHE A 63 -3.26 2.32 -11.88
N VAL A 64 -3.67 1.60 -12.92
CA VAL A 64 -3.71 2.11 -14.30
C VAL A 64 -5.16 2.41 -14.64
N PHE A 65 -5.43 3.67 -14.97
CA PHE A 65 -6.76 4.14 -15.32
C PHE A 65 -6.87 4.46 -16.82
N ARG A 66 -8.10 4.41 -17.35
CA ARG A 66 -8.47 4.92 -18.67
C ARG A 66 -9.69 5.84 -18.56
N VAL A 67 -9.78 6.79 -19.47
CA VAL A 67 -10.94 7.68 -19.65
C VAL A 67 -11.89 7.04 -20.65
#